data_AF-A0A9E0Q9L5-F1
#
_entry.id   AF-A0A9E0Q9L5-F1
#
_cell.length_a   1.000
_cell.length_b   1.000
_cell.length_c   1.000
_cell.angle_alpha   90.00
_cell.angle_beta   90.00
_cell.angle_gamma   90.00
#
_symmetry.space_group_name_H-M   'P 1'
#
loop_
_entity.id
_entity.type
_entity.pdbx_description
1 polymer ?
#
loop_
_entity_poly.entity_id
_entity_poly.type
_entity_poly.pdbx_seq_one_letter_code
_entity_poly.pdbx_strand_id
1 'polypeptide(L)'
;MKKIVALLAFITLSAYSGLACTNLLITSGASVNGSNMVSYSADSHTRYGVLVHYPASRYQKNSTLDIYEWGKERYLGKIPQAEKTYNVIGNMNEHQVVIGESTWGGLESQYDPQGIVDYGSLMYIALQRAKTAREAINVITTLANEYGYASSGESISIADKSEVWFLEIIGKAPKVVDGKNINKGAVWVAIRIPDGYISGHANQARITTFPKNDPENCLYAPDVITHAREQGLYKGGDEEFSFADTYGPADGATVRGCDARVWSFFNRYAEEDMSKYLDYALGHNLKNRMPLYVKAKRKLGVKDVADMMRDHYEGTAMDMTKDIGAGGNALPYRWRPMGFEVDGEKYINERAIATQQTGFWFVGEARPNIPDQIGGIFWFAVDDAATSPLTPVYTSSTAISDNYRLGNGSMLEYSPTSMFWITNRIAQFAYLRYNHIGTEVRSIIDTHEKEMMKRVAETDQKASEFLKKSPERIAPLTTEFSVNSANELFNKWKKLDEYLLVKYMDGNTKKQNPDGSFKNNGHSDKIPPVPDFPGYTDIWKKAVKESAGERLREP
;
A
#
# COMPACT_ATOMS: atom_id res chain seq x y z
N MET A 1 11.78 59.90 -14.99
CA MET A 1 12.41 58.59 -14.72
C MET A 1 11.71 57.92 -13.56
N LYS A 2 10.62 57.17 -13.83
CA LYS A 2 9.91 56.38 -12.80
C LYS A 2 10.30 54.91 -13.01
N LYS A 3 10.86 54.31 -11.96
CA LYS A 3 11.36 52.93 -11.92
C LYS A 3 10.20 51.95 -12.11
N ILE A 4 10.29 51.11 -13.13
CA ILE A 4 9.45 49.93 -13.30
C ILE A 4 10.06 48.83 -12.42
N VAL A 5 9.34 48.43 -11.37
CA VAL A 5 9.64 47.22 -10.60
C VAL A 5 8.79 46.11 -11.20
N ALA A 6 9.41 45.22 -11.95
CA ALA A 6 8.80 43.98 -12.41
C ALA A 6 8.80 42.98 -11.24
N LEU A 7 7.62 42.67 -10.71
CA LEU A 7 7.44 41.59 -9.73
C LEU A 7 7.17 40.30 -10.51
N LEU A 8 8.23 39.52 -10.77
CA LEU A 8 8.12 38.15 -11.25
C LEU A 8 7.79 37.26 -10.04
N ALA A 9 6.51 37.01 -9.82
CA ALA A 9 6.07 35.93 -8.94
C ALA A 9 6.26 34.61 -9.68
N PHE A 10 7.36 33.91 -9.41
CA PHE A 10 7.52 32.50 -9.77
C PHE A 10 6.57 31.68 -8.89
N ILE A 11 5.38 31.39 -9.41
CA ILE A 11 4.51 30.35 -8.85
C ILE A 11 5.02 29.02 -9.40
N THR A 12 5.93 28.38 -8.67
CA THR A 12 6.21 26.95 -8.89
C THR A 12 5.04 26.17 -8.30
N LEU A 13 4.02 25.94 -9.13
CA LEU A 13 3.04 24.89 -8.88
C LEU A 13 3.76 23.56 -9.12
N SER A 14 4.47 23.06 -8.12
CA SER A 14 4.98 21.69 -8.13
C SER A 14 3.76 20.77 -8.04
N ALA A 15 3.24 20.35 -9.19
CA ALA A 15 2.34 19.23 -9.28
C ALA A 15 3.10 17.98 -8.84
N TYR A 16 3.15 17.72 -7.53
CA TYR A 16 3.57 16.42 -7.03
C TYR A 16 2.59 15.40 -7.59
N SER A 17 3.02 14.66 -8.62
CA SER A 17 2.46 13.37 -8.99
C SER A 17 2.69 12.42 -7.81
N GLY A 18 1.91 12.59 -6.75
CA GLY A 18 2.11 11.85 -5.50
C GLY A 18 1.81 10.38 -5.72
N LEU A 19 2.88 9.58 -5.82
CA LEU A 19 2.90 8.19 -5.38
C LEU A 19 2.41 8.21 -3.93
N ALA A 20 1.31 7.51 -3.65
CA ALA A 20 0.58 7.73 -2.40
C ALA A 20 0.60 6.50 -1.48
N CYS A 21 1.57 5.61 -1.58
CA CYS A 21 1.59 4.33 -0.88
C CYS A 21 1.31 4.39 0.64
N THR A 22 0.65 3.37 1.19
CA THR A 22 0.43 3.20 2.64
C THR A 22 0.82 1.80 3.08
N ASN A 23 1.48 1.68 4.24
CA ASN A 23 1.82 0.40 4.87
C ASN A 23 1.34 0.39 6.31
N LEU A 24 0.81 -0.75 6.77
CA LEU A 24 0.45 -0.99 8.17
C LEU A 24 1.30 -2.14 8.68
N LEU A 25 1.89 -1.96 9.86
CA LEU A 25 2.84 -2.89 10.46
C LEU A 25 2.26 -3.42 11.77
N ILE A 26 2.26 -4.73 11.95
CA ILE A 26 1.69 -5.41 13.11
C ILE A 26 2.71 -6.45 13.60
N THR A 27 3.08 -6.37 14.87
CA THR A 27 3.99 -7.32 15.52
C THR A 27 3.25 -8.53 16.10
N SER A 28 3.98 -9.61 16.40
CA SER A 28 3.43 -10.87 16.89
C SER A 28 2.54 -10.74 18.13
N GLY A 29 2.91 -9.92 19.10
CA GLY A 29 2.12 -9.67 20.31
C GLY A 29 0.84 -8.88 20.03
N ALA A 30 0.82 -8.11 18.94
CA ALA A 30 -0.34 -7.35 18.48
C ALA A 30 -1.24 -8.15 17.53
N SER A 31 -0.89 -9.37 17.15
CA SER A 31 -1.69 -10.20 16.25
C SER A 31 -2.40 -11.36 16.96
N VAL A 32 -3.54 -11.79 16.39
CA VAL A 32 -4.39 -12.83 17.00
C VAL A 32 -3.71 -14.19 17.07
N ASN A 33 -2.88 -14.53 16.08
CA ASN A 33 -2.22 -15.83 15.95
C ASN A 33 -0.70 -15.77 16.15
N GLY A 34 -0.16 -14.62 16.59
CA GLY A 34 1.28 -14.44 16.78
C GLY A 34 2.06 -14.18 15.48
N SER A 35 1.39 -13.90 14.37
CA SER A 35 2.04 -13.48 13.12
C SER A 35 2.61 -12.07 13.18
N ASN A 36 3.68 -11.83 12.44
CA ASN A 36 4.07 -10.50 12.03
C ASN A 36 3.39 -10.20 10.68
N MET A 37 2.85 -9.01 10.52
CA MET A 37 2.18 -8.60 9.28
C MET A 37 2.68 -7.25 8.79
N VAL A 38 2.86 -7.16 7.47
CA VAL A 38 3.09 -5.92 6.73
C VAL A 38 2.05 -5.84 5.63
N SER A 39 1.32 -4.73 5.57
CA SER A 39 0.50 -4.39 4.40
C SER A 39 1.19 -3.35 3.54
N TYR A 40 0.76 -3.24 2.29
CA TYR A 40 1.24 -2.23 1.34
C TYR A 40 0.18 -1.97 0.28
N SER A 41 -0.13 -0.69 0.00
CA SER A 41 -0.83 -0.25 -1.21
C SER A 41 0.14 0.44 -2.16
N ALA A 42 0.30 -0.08 -3.38
CA ALA A 42 1.17 0.48 -4.41
C ALA A 42 0.39 1.47 -5.28
N ASP A 43 0.33 2.72 -4.83
CA ASP A 43 -0.58 3.73 -5.40
C ASP A 43 0.10 4.59 -6.47
N SER A 44 -0.34 4.44 -7.73
CA SER A 44 0.11 5.21 -8.89
C SER A 44 -0.91 5.15 -10.04
N HIS A 45 -1.20 6.31 -10.65
CA HIS A 45 -2.05 6.43 -11.85
C HIS A 45 -1.51 5.72 -13.09
N THR A 46 -0.25 5.30 -13.08
CA THR A 46 0.43 4.69 -14.23
C THR A 46 0.90 3.27 -13.95
N ARG A 47 0.54 2.68 -12.80
CA ARG A 47 0.99 1.35 -12.40
C ARG A 47 -0.09 0.30 -12.69
N TYR A 48 0.27 -0.67 -13.52
CA TYR A 48 -0.55 -1.86 -13.75
C TYR A 48 -0.38 -2.87 -12.61
N GLY A 49 -1.49 -3.36 -12.05
CA GLY A 49 -1.48 -4.35 -10.97
C GLY A 49 -1.17 -5.75 -11.46
N VAL A 50 -0.08 -6.34 -10.95
CA VAL A 50 0.36 -7.71 -11.28
C VAL A 50 0.90 -8.41 -10.06
N LEU A 51 0.74 -9.73 -10.01
CA LEU A 51 1.49 -10.58 -9.10
C LEU A 51 2.75 -11.04 -9.81
N VAL A 52 3.91 -10.74 -9.24
CA VAL A 52 5.21 -11.23 -9.76
C VAL A 52 5.60 -12.53 -9.07
N HIS A 53 6.33 -13.39 -9.79
CA HIS A 53 6.91 -14.62 -9.26
C HIS A 53 8.36 -14.74 -9.74
N TYR A 54 9.28 -14.85 -8.79
CA TYR A 54 10.69 -15.15 -9.06
C TYR A 54 11.00 -16.53 -8.50
N PRO A 55 11.15 -17.56 -9.35
CA PRO A 55 11.49 -18.90 -8.91
C PRO A 55 12.87 -18.93 -8.22
N ALA A 56 13.01 -19.78 -7.20
CA ALA A 56 14.32 -20.10 -6.64
C ALA A 56 15.24 -20.65 -7.75
N SER A 57 16.46 -20.13 -7.84
CA SER A 57 17.39 -20.47 -8.93
C SER A 57 18.82 -20.62 -8.43
N ARG A 58 19.67 -21.22 -9.28
CA ARG A 58 21.11 -21.31 -9.10
C ARG A 58 21.80 -20.72 -10.31
N TYR A 59 22.76 -19.84 -10.06
CA TYR A 59 23.52 -19.14 -11.09
C TYR A 59 24.98 -19.57 -11.05
N GLN A 60 25.65 -19.52 -12.21
CA GLN A 60 27.08 -19.79 -12.29
C GLN A 60 27.85 -18.71 -11.52
N LYS A 61 29.02 -19.07 -10.97
CA LYS A 61 29.90 -18.10 -10.32
C LYS A 61 30.27 -16.96 -11.27
N ASN A 62 30.31 -15.73 -10.76
CA ASN A 62 30.55 -14.50 -11.50
C ASN A 62 29.46 -14.12 -12.53
N SER A 63 28.26 -14.71 -12.46
CA SER A 63 27.11 -14.22 -13.22
C SER A 63 26.78 -12.77 -12.84
N THR A 64 26.16 -12.03 -13.75
CA THR A 64 25.69 -10.66 -13.52
C THR A 64 24.17 -10.59 -13.55
N LEU A 65 23.61 -9.62 -12.82
CA LEU A 65 22.21 -9.24 -12.86
C LEU A 65 22.11 -7.83 -13.47
N ASP A 66 21.32 -7.71 -14.52
CA ASP A 66 20.99 -6.41 -15.13
C ASP A 66 19.92 -5.72 -14.28
N ILE A 67 20.13 -4.43 -14.00
CA ILE A 67 19.23 -3.61 -13.19
C ILE A 67 18.44 -2.69 -14.11
N TYR A 68 17.12 -2.76 -14.00
CA TYR A 68 16.17 -1.90 -14.67
C TYR A 68 15.35 -1.19 -13.61
N GLU A 69 15.25 0.13 -13.72
CA GLU A 69 14.51 0.98 -12.79
C GLU A 69 13.05 0.52 -12.69
N TRP A 70 12.61 0.20 -11.48
CA TRP A 70 11.29 -0.34 -11.25
C TRP A 70 10.19 0.65 -11.67
N GLY A 71 9.25 0.19 -12.49
CA GLY A 71 8.15 1.01 -13.01
C GLY A 71 8.51 1.96 -14.16
N LYS A 72 9.80 2.07 -14.54
CA LYS A 72 10.24 2.87 -15.71
C LYS A 72 10.94 2.04 -16.78
N GLU A 73 11.41 0.84 -16.45
CA GLU A 73 12.14 -0.07 -17.35
C GLU A 73 13.41 0.54 -17.96
N ARG A 74 13.96 1.58 -17.33
CA ARG A 74 15.22 2.21 -17.72
C ARG A 74 16.38 1.37 -17.21
N TYR A 75 17.28 0.95 -18.10
CA TYR A 75 18.50 0.25 -17.70
C TYR A 75 19.42 1.16 -16.86
N LEU A 76 19.83 0.70 -15.68
CA LEU A 76 20.66 1.44 -14.73
C LEU A 76 22.10 0.90 -14.64
N GLY A 77 22.30 -0.38 -14.92
CA GLY A 77 23.62 -1.00 -14.88
C GLY A 77 23.57 -2.50 -14.56
N LYS A 78 24.70 -3.04 -14.11
CA LYS A 78 24.82 -4.46 -13.70
C LYS A 78 25.43 -4.57 -12.32
N ILE A 79 25.01 -5.59 -11.58
CA ILE A 79 25.63 -6.01 -10.32
C ILE A 79 25.96 -7.50 -10.36
N PRO A 80 26.83 -8.03 -9.49
CA PRO A 80 27.02 -9.47 -9.33
C PRO A 80 25.71 -10.17 -8.94
N GLN A 81 25.44 -11.29 -9.61
CA GLN A 81 24.32 -12.17 -9.27
C GLN A 81 24.70 -13.11 -8.14
N ALA A 82 23.76 -13.34 -7.21
CA ALA A 82 23.93 -14.33 -6.16
C ALA A 82 23.92 -15.75 -6.75
N GLU A 83 24.79 -16.63 -6.28
CA GLU A 83 24.87 -18.02 -6.78
C GLU A 83 23.59 -18.82 -6.51
N LYS A 84 22.80 -18.42 -5.51
CA LYS A 84 21.49 -18.98 -5.20
C LYS A 84 20.50 -17.85 -4.89
N THR A 85 19.30 -17.94 -5.45
CA THR A 85 18.17 -17.08 -5.12
C THR A 85 17.02 -17.89 -4.51
N TYR A 86 16.19 -17.22 -3.71
CA TYR A 86 15.00 -17.79 -3.09
C TYR A 86 13.75 -17.61 -3.95
N ASN A 87 12.75 -18.45 -3.71
CA ASN A 87 11.43 -18.30 -4.31
C ASN A 87 10.72 -17.08 -3.72
N VAL A 88 10.21 -16.20 -4.59
CA VAL A 88 9.51 -14.97 -4.21
C VAL A 88 8.16 -14.90 -4.90
N ILE A 89 7.09 -14.76 -4.10
CA ILE A 89 5.72 -14.54 -4.53
C ILE A 89 5.33 -13.11 -4.14
N GLY A 90 5.13 -12.26 -5.15
CA GLY A 90 4.91 -10.84 -4.94
C GLY A 90 6.02 -10.23 -4.09
N ASN A 91 5.64 -9.69 -2.94
CA ASN A 91 6.53 -8.99 -2.01
C ASN A 91 6.92 -9.84 -0.80
N MET A 92 6.85 -11.17 -0.92
CA MET A 92 7.18 -12.09 0.16
C MET A 92 7.93 -13.33 -0.36
N ASN A 93 8.93 -13.81 0.39
CA ASN A 93 9.72 -14.97 -0.02
C ASN A 93 9.38 -16.26 0.75
N GLU A 94 9.95 -17.38 0.30
CA GLU A 94 9.77 -18.70 0.92
C GLU A 94 10.25 -18.79 2.37
N HIS A 95 11.04 -17.82 2.85
CA HIS A 95 11.51 -17.72 4.25
C HIS A 95 10.63 -16.80 5.11
N GLN A 96 9.47 -16.40 4.56
CA GLN A 96 8.50 -15.52 5.19
C GLN A 96 8.99 -14.10 5.44
N VAL A 97 10.02 -13.65 4.72
CA VAL A 97 10.40 -12.23 4.68
C VAL A 97 9.42 -11.50 3.77
N VAL A 98 8.78 -10.45 4.28
CA VAL A 98 7.86 -9.56 3.53
C VAL A 98 8.43 -8.15 3.49
N ILE A 99 8.32 -7.48 2.33
CA ILE A 99 8.80 -6.10 2.15
C ILE A 99 7.75 -5.23 1.45
N GLY A 100 7.35 -4.12 2.08
CA GLY A 100 6.54 -3.05 1.49
C GLY A 100 7.28 -1.71 1.51
N GLU A 101 6.77 -0.69 0.82
CA GLU A 101 7.39 0.65 0.79
C GLU A 101 6.38 1.80 0.78
N SER A 102 6.83 2.99 1.20
CA SER A 102 6.24 4.26 0.77
C SER A 102 7.30 5.33 0.48
N THR A 103 7.20 5.96 -0.69
CA THR A 103 8.05 7.09 -1.09
C THR A 103 7.68 8.40 -0.41
N TRP A 104 8.63 9.04 0.26
CA TRP A 104 8.49 10.39 0.84
C TRP A 104 9.31 11.46 0.11
N GLY A 105 10.14 11.05 -0.86
CA GLY A 105 10.87 11.96 -1.74
C GLY A 105 12.07 12.61 -1.05
N GLY A 106 11.82 13.56 -0.16
CA GLY A 106 12.89 14.26 0.56
C GLY A 106 13.55 15.37 -0.24
N LEU A 107 14.76 15.72 0.14
CA LEU A 107 15.54 16.81 -0.46
C LEU A 107 16.06 16.43 -1.86
N GLU A 108 15.80 17.28 -2.86
CA GLU A 108 16.28 17.08 -4.25
C GLU A 108 17.80 16.92 -4.36
N SER A 109 18.56 17.55 -3.46
CA SER A 109 20.02 17.43 -3.41
C SER A 109 20.51 16.02 -3.06
N GLN A 110 19.64 15.17 -2.47
CA GLN A 110 19.96 13.84 -1.97
C GLN A 110 19.58 12.75 -2.98
N TYR A 111 19.97 12.95 -4.24
CA TYR A 111 19.71 12.05 -5.34
C TYR A 111 20.98 11.82 -6.17
N ASP A 112 21.35 10.56 -6.38
CA ASP A 112 22.50 10.18 -7.22
C ASP A 112 22.05 9.75 -8.63
N PRO A 113 22.24 10.59 -9.67
CA PRO A 113 21.88 10.22 -11.03
C PRO A 113 22.77 9.12 -11.62
N GLN A 114 23.89 8.78 -10.98
CA GLN A 114 24.80 7.70 -11.38
C GLN A 114 24.60 6.42 -10.55
N GLY A 115 23.64 6.41 -9.62
CA GLY A 115 23.28 5.20 -8.88
C GLY A 115 22.79 4.09 -9.81
N ILE A 116 23.10 2.84 -9.47
CA ILE A 116 22.75 1.67 -10.29
C ILE A 116 21.51 0.95 -9.74
N VAL A 117 21.23 1.03 -8.43
CA VAL A 117 20.12 0.28 -7.81
C VAL A 117 19.04 1.22 -7.27
N ASP A 118 17.83 1.09 -7.81
CA ASP A 118 16.63 1.79 -7.29
C ASP A 118 15.97 1.01 -6.14
N TYR A 119 15.09 1.67 -5.39
CA TYR A 119 14.42 1.07 -4.23
C TYR A 119 13.64 -0.20 -4.58
N GLY A 120 12.94 -0.23 -5.71
CA GLY A 120 12.11 -1.36 -6.12
C GLY A 120 12.98 -2.58 -6.44
N SER A 121 14.07 -2.36 -7.20
CA SER A 121 15.10 -3.37 -7.43
C SER A 121 15.68 -3.90 -6.12
N LEU A 122 16.01 -3.01 -5.16
CA LEU A 122 16.56 -3.41 -3.86
C LEU A 122 15.60 -4.31 -3.07
N MET A 123 14.29 -4.01 -3.06
CA MET A 123 13.30 -4.84 -2.38
C MET A 123 13.26 -6.26 -2.95
N TYR A 124 13.14 -6.41 -4.28
CA TYR A 124 13.06 -7.74 -4.91
C TYR A 124 14.38 -8.50 -4.85
N ILE A 125 15.51 -7.81 -4.92
CA ILE A 125 16.84 -8.43 -4.74
C ILE A 125 17.00 -8.92 -3.30
N ALA A 126 16.56 -8.13 -2.31
CA ALA A 126 16.59 -8.53 -0.90
C ALA A 126 15.71 -9.77 -0.65
N LEU A 127 14.49 -9.80 -1.18
CA LEU A 127 13.62 -10.98 -1.08
C LEU A 127 14.25 -12.24 -1.71
N GLN A 128 15.01 -12.09 -2.80
CA GLN A 128 15.72 -13.20 -3.43
C GLN A 128 16.99 -13.63 -2.68
N ARG A 129 17.51 -12.84 -1.74
CA ARG A 129 18.83 -13.05 -1.11
C ARG A 129 18.80 -13.16 0.42
N ALA A 130 17.71 -12.80 1.08
CA ALA A 130 17.58 -12.78 2.54
C ALA A 130 16.61 -13.84 3.09
N LYS A 131 16.91 -14.37 4.29
CA LYS A 131 16.04 -15.27 5.06
C LYS A 131 15.42 -14.61 6.28
N THR A 132 15.91 -13.43 6.66
CA THR A 132 15.45 -12.64 7.80
C THR A 132 15.30 -11.17 7.42
N ALA A 133 14.55 -10.42 8.23
CA ALA A 133 14.36 -8.99 8.06
C ALA A 133 15.69 -8.22 8.15
N ARG A 134 16.58 -8.61 9.07
CA ARG A 134 17.93 -8.02 9.17
C ARG A 134 18.81 -8.34 7.97
N GLU A 135 18.77 -9.58 7.49
CA GLU A 135 19.47 -9.93 6.24
C GLU A 135 18.95 -9.09 5.07
N ALA A 136 17.64 -8.82 5.01
CA ALA A 136 17.06 -7.97 3.98
C ALA A 136 17.55 -6.51 4.10
N ILE A 137 17.56 -5.93 5.31
CA ILE A 137 18.14 -4.60 5.55
C ILE A 137 19.61 -4.57 5.12
N ASN A 138 20.38 -5.60 5.46
CA ASN A 138 21.79 -5.69 5.08
C ASN A 138 21.99 -5.75 3.55
N VAL A 139 21.19 -6.57 2.84
CA VAL A 139 21.23 -6.63 1.37
C VAL A 139 20.89 -5.27 0.76
N ILE A 140 19.81 -4.63 1.21
CA ILE A 140 19.37 -3.32 0.71
C ILE A 140 20.49 -2.29 0.87
N THR A 141 21.03 -2.18 2.09
CA THR A 141 21.97 -1.11 2.46
C THR A 141 23.37 -1.34 1.92
N THR A 142 23.85 -2.59 1.86
CA THR A 142 25.14 -2.92 1.22
C THR A 142 25.10 -2.65 -0.28
N LEU A 143 24.04 -3.08 -0.98
CA LEU A 143 23.93 -2.85 -2.42
C LEU A 143 23.78 -1.36 -2.74
N ALA A 144 22.97 -0.63 -1.98
CA ALA A 144 22.86 0.82 -2.11
C ALA A 144 24.22 1.50 -1.96
N ASN A 145 25.01 1.13 -0.94
CA ASN A 145 26.34 1.70 -0.70
C ASN A 145 27.37 1.35 -1.78
N GLU A 146 27.38 0.12 -2.27
CA GLU A 146 28.38 -0.36 -3.23
C GLU A 146 28.09 0.15 -4.66
N TYR A 147 26.82 0.12 -5.06
CA TYR A 147 26.40 0.38 -6.45
C TYR A 147 25.70 1.74 -6.62
N GLY A 148 25.46 2.48 -5.54
CA GLY A 148 24.78 3.77 -5.56
C GLY A 148 23.27 3.64 -5.59
N TYR A 149 22.59 4.52 -4.86
CA TYR A 149 21.14 4.49 -4.69
C TYR A 149 20.45 5.46 -5.66
N ALA A 150 19.74 4.90 -6.63
CA ALA A 150 19.12 5.62 -7.74
C ALA A 150 17.66 6.00 -7.43
N SER A 151 17.38 6.48 -6.22
CA SER A 151 16.02 6.78 -5.77
C SER A 151 15.99 7.94 -4.79
N SER A 152 14.80 8.50 -4.61
CA SER A 152 14.51 9.49 -3.58
C SER A 152 14.33 8.83 -2.21
N GLY A 153 13.91 9.59 -1.21
CA GLY A 153 13.60 9.10 0.12
C GLY A 153 12.46 8.08 0.14
N GLU A 154 12.71 6.93 0.77
CA GLU A 154 11.77 5.82 0.92
C GLU A 154 11.65 5.37 2.38
N SER A 155 10.47 4.94 2.78
CA SER A 155 10.23 4.20 4.02
C SER A 155 9.92 2.75 3.67
N ILE A 156 10.79 1.80 4.00
CA ILE A 156 10.68 0.38 3.66
C ILE A 156 10.24 -0.41 4.90
N SER A 157 9.07 -1.04 4.82
CA SER A 157 8.50 -1.90 5.87
C SER A 157 9.02 -3.31 5.67
N ILE A 158 9.70 -3.90 6.66
CA ILE A 158 10.28 -5.24 6.52
C ILE A 158 9.83 -6.09 7.70
N ALA A 159 9.29 -7.27 7.45
CA ALA A 159 9.02 -8.23 8.52
C ALA A 159 9.47 -9.64 8.14
N ASP A 160 9.74 -10.44 9.15
CA ASP A 160 9.91 -11.88 9.04
C ASP A 160 9.14 -12.58 10.19
N LYS A 161 9.42 -13.86 10.43
CA LYS A 161 8.83 -14.61 11.55
C LYS A 161 9.05 -13.99 12.94
N SER A 162 10.11 -13.21 13.12
CA SER A 162 10.63 -12.80 14.43
C SER A 162 10.57 -11.29 14.67
N GLU A 163 10.75 -10.49 13.61
CA GLU A 163 10.94 -9.05 13.73
C GLU A 163 10.12 -8.28 12.70
N VAL A 164 9.78 -7.04 13.05
CA VAL A 164 9.17 -6.03 12.18
C VAL A 164 10.03 -4.77 12.26
N TRP A 165 10.42 -4.22 11.12
CA TRP A 165 11.35 -3.11 10.98
C TRP A 165 10.76 -1.98 10.15
N PHE A 166 11.00 -0.77 10.62
CA PHE A 166 10.72 0.50 9.96
C PHE A 166 12.05 1.08 9.49
N LEU A 167 12.35 0.99 8.20
CA LEU A 167 13.58 1.54 7.59
C LEU A 167 13.27 2.82 6.82
N GLU A 168 14.00 3.91 7.10
CA GLU A 168 14.01 5.12 6.26
C GLU A 168 15.37 5.25 5.59
N ILE A 169 15.37 5.49 4.28
CA ILE A 169 16.57 5.54 3.44
C ILE A 169 16.46 6.68 2.43
N ILE A 170 17.55 7.38 2.16
CA ILE A 170 17.66 8.40 1.11
C ILE A 170 19.06 8.40 0.49
N GLY A 171 19.17 8.77 -0.78
CA GLY A 171 20.44 8.87 -1.48
C GLY A 171 21.37 9.89 -0.83
N LYS A 172 22.68 9.71 -1.03
CA LYS A 172 23.67 10.72 -0.63
C LYS A 172 23.85 11.75 -1.74
N ALA A 173 23.91 13.03 -1.38
CA ALA A 173 24.31 14.10 -2.28
C ALA A 173 25.63 13.77 -2.98
N PRO A 174 25.64 13.71 -4.34
CA PRO A 174 26.84 13.39 -5.08
C PRO A 174 27.97 14.38 -4.84
N LYS A 175 29.18 13.86 -4.65
CA LYS A 175 30.41 14.66 -4.57
C LYS A 175 31.38 14.09 -5.57
N VAL A 176 31.57 14.79 -6.69
CA VAL A 176 32.44 14.33 -7.77
C VAL A 176 33.87 14.84 -7.53
N VAL A 177 34.80 13.91 -7.35
CA VAL A 177 36.25 14.18 -7.30
C VAL A 177 36.91 13.30 -8.35
N ASP A 178 37.72 13.90 -9.24
CA ASP A 178 38.36 13.21 -10.37
C ASP A 178 37.40 12.36 -11.23
N GLY A 179 36.20 12.89 -11.45
CA GLY A 179 35.16 12.24 -12.25
C GLY A 179 34.42 11.09 -11.56
N LYS A 180 34.70 10.82 -10.27
CA LYS A 180 34.03 9.77 -9.48
C LYS A 180 33.18 10.37 -8.37
N ASN A 181 31.95 9.87 -8.21
CA ASN A 181 31.15 10.18 -7.03
C ASN A 181 31.75 9.50 -5.79
N ILE A 182 32.40 10.27 -4.93
CA ILE A 182 33.00 9.77 -3.67
C ILE A 182 31.98 9.66 -2.54
N ASN A 183 30.80 10.27 -2.69
CA ASN A 183 29.68 10.16 -1.75
C ASN A 183 28.64 9.13 -2.22
N LYS A 184 29.02 8.17 -3.07
CA LYS A 184 28.12 7.11 -3.52
C LYS A 184 27.46 6.39 -2.35
N GLY A 185 26.16 6.12 -2.46
CA GLY A 185 25.41 5.33 -1.49
C GLY A 185 24.16 6.03 -0.98
N ALA A 186 23.70 5.58 0.19
CA ALA A 186 22.53 6.12 0.86
C ALA A 186 22.79 6.26 2.36
N VAL A 187 22.12 7.22 2.99
CA VAL A 187 22.02 7.30 4.46
C VAL A 187 20.67 6.77 4.90
N TRP A 188 20.63 6.10 6.04
CA TRP A 188 19.43 5.39 6.49
C TRP A 188 19.41 5.17 8.00
N VAL A 189 18.21 4.95 8.54
CA VAL A 189 17.95 4.52 9.92
C VAL A 189 16.84 3.47 9.88
N ALA A 190 17.00 2.39 10.64
CA ALA A 190 16.01 1.33 10.79
C ALA A 190 15.70 1.10 12.28
N ILE A 191 14.43 1.12 12.64
CA ILE A 191 13.92 0.87 13.99
C ILE A 191 13.11 -0.42 14.02
N ARG A 192 13.44 -1.31 14.95
CA ARG A 192 12.62 -2.48 15.24
C ARG A 192 11.36 -2.04 15.98
N ILE A 193 10.20 -2.45 15.47
CA ILE A 193 8.92 -2.21 16.16
C ILE A 193 8.82 -3.17 17.35
N PRO A 194 8.57 -2.68 18.59
CA PRO A 194 8.48 -3.55 19.75
C PRO A 194 7.29 -4.52 19.67
N ASP A 195 7.45 -5.70 20.29
CA ASP A 195 6.37 -6.69 20.32
C ASP A 195 5.12 -6.16 21.04
N GLY A 196 3.93 -6.42 20.49
CA GLY A 196 2.66 -5.87 21.00
C GLY A 196 2.27 -4.50 20.42
N TYR A 197 3.08 -3.95 19.52
CA TYR A 197 2.85 -2.64 18.91
C TYR A 197 2.43 -2.73 17.43
N ILE A 198 1.79 -1.66 16.99
CA ILE A 198 1.45 -1.38 15.60
C ILE A 198 2.16 -0.10 15.13
N SER A 199 2.44 -0.03 13.84
CA SER A 199 3.02 1.15 13.19
C SER A 199 2.44 1.32 11.77
N GLY A 200 2.82 2.39 11.09
CA GLY A 200 2.43 2.61 9.70
C GLY A 200 3.39 3.53 8.96
N HIS A 201 3.58 3.25 7.67
CA HIS A 201 4.25 4.14 6.73
C HIS A 201 3.23 4.84 5.85
N ALA A 202 3.50 6.11 5.59
CA ALA A 202 2.88 6.92 4.56
C ALA A 202 4.00 7.71 3.87
N ASN A 203 3.67 8.63 2.98
CA ASN A 203 4.63 9.34 2.15
C ASN A 203 5.37 10.48 2.89
N GLN A 204 5.78 10.23 4.14
CA GLN A 204 6.50 11.16 5.01
C GLN A 204 7.51 10.39 5.87
N ALA A 205 8.71 10.93 6.04
CA ALA A 205 9.66 10.43 7.03
C ALA A 205 9.19 10.74 8.47
N ARG A 206 9.35 9.77 9.38
CA ARG A 206 8.82 9.75 10.75
C ARG A 206 9.87 9.39 11.79
N ILE A 207 11.01 8.79 11.43
CA ILE A 207 12.08 8.52 12.40
C ILE A 207 12.74 9.86 12.76
N THR A 208 12.59 10.30 13.99
CA THR A 208 13.21 11.54 14.48
C THR A 208 14.57 11.23 15.10
N THR A 209 14.72 11.42 16.41
CA THR A 209 15.89 10.96 17.16
C THR A 209 15.86 9.45 17.31
N PHE A 210 17.03 8.82 17.29
CA PHE A 210 17.16 7.37 17.41
C PHE A 210 18.31 6.93 18.32
N PRO A 211 18.22 5.71 18.91
CA PRO A 211 19.29 5.15 19.72
C PRO A 211 20.56 4.86 18.89
N LYS A 212 21.73 5.25 19.41
CA LYS A 212 23.02 4.99 18.74
C LYS A 212 23.76 3.77 19.28
N ASN A 213 23.38 3.33 20.49
CA ASN A 213 24.02 2.23 21.22
C ASN A 213 23.01 1.11 21.52
N ASP A 214 22.16 0.77 20.56
CA ASP A 214 21.18 -0.32 20.67
C ASP A 214 21.06 -1.07 19.33
N PRO A 215 22.05 -1.89 18.95
CA PRO A 215 22.04 -2.63 17.68
C PRO A 215 20.92 -3.69 17.60
N GLU A 216 20.30 -4.03 18.74
CA GLU A 216 19.17 -4.95 18.78
C GLU A 216 17.89 -4.27 18.28
N ASN A 217 17.70 -2.97 18.52
CA ASN A 217 16.47 -2.27 18.13
C ASN A 217 16.68 -1.12 17.14
N CYS A 218 17.91 -0.72 16.87
CA CYS A 218 18.24 0.36 15.96
C CYS A 218 19.50 0.05 15.13
N LEU A 219 19.35 0.09 13.81
CA LEU A 219 20.43 0.00 12.84
C LEU A 219 20.48 1.30 12.04
N TYR A 220 21.66 1.82 11.72
CA TYR A 220 21.76 3.07 10.96
C TYR A 220 23.06 3.14 10.16
N ALA A 221 23.07 3.98 9.12
CA ALA A 221 24.26 4.25 8.33
C ALA A 221 25.34 4.93 9.21
N PRO A 222 26.59 4.44 9.24
CA PRO A 222 27.63 5.04 10.08
C PRO A 222 27.88 6.53 9.81
N ASP A 223 27.61 6.99 8.59
CA ASP A 223 27.78 8.36 8.12
C ASP A 223 26.49 9.21 8.16
N VAL A 224 25.38 8.72 8.74
CA VAL A 224 24.06 9.39 8.69
C VAL A 224 24.08 10.83 9.24
N ILE A 225 24.85 11.10 10.30
CA ILE A 225 24.96 12.44 10.90
C ILE A 225 26.10 13.24 10.25
N THR A 226 27.24 12.61 9.97
CA THR A 226 28.40 13.29 9.38
C THR A 226 28.09 13.79 7.97
N HIS A 227 27.40 12.99 7.15
CA HIS A 227 26.92 13.41 5.83
C HIS A 227 26.01 14.62 5.93
N ALA A 228 25.04 14.64 6.85
CA ALA A 228 24.16 15.79 7.07
C ALA A 228 24.95 17.08 7.39
N ARG A 229 26.00 16.98 8.23
CA ARG A 229 26.87 18.12 8.58
C ARG A 229 27.68 18.60 7.39
N GLU A 230 28.27 17.68 6.62
CA GLU A 230 29.04 18.00 5.43
C GLU A 230 28.20 18.70 4.35
N GLN A 231 26.93 18.33 4.23
CA GLN A 231 25.97 18.97 3.33
C GLN A 231 25.35 20.25 3.91
N GLY A 232 25.71 20.64 5.14
CA GLY A 232 25.17 21.83 5.81
C GLY A 232 23.71 21.71 6.26
N LEU A 233 23.13 20.51 6.25
CA LEU A 233 21.74 20.24 6.66
C LEU A 233 21.56 20.24 8.18
N TYR A 234 22.64 19.97 8.93
CA TYR A 234 22.59 19.85 10.38
C TYR A 234 23.83 20.44 11.07
N LYS A 235 23.65 21.09 12.23
CA LYS A 235 24.74 21.72 13.01
C LYS A 235 24.73 21.40 14.50
N GLY A 236 23.71 20.69 15.01
CA GLY A 236 23.57 20.36 16.44
C GLY A 236 24.44 19.18 16.89
N GLY A 237 24.27 18.77 18.14
CA GLY A 237 24.96 17.59 18.72
C GLY A 237 24.30 16.28 18.34
N ASP A 238 25.04 15.17 18.31
CA ASP A 238 24.55 13.86 17.82
C ASP A 238 23.23 13.41 18.48
N GLU A 239 23.02 13.73 19.77
CA GLU A 239 21.80 13.36 20.50
C GLU A 239 20.53 14.12 20.09
N GLU A 240 20.67 15.27 19.44
CA GLU A 240 19.56 16.09 18.94
C GLU A 240 19.27 15.83 17.46
N PHE A 241 20.02 14.94 16.81
CA PHE A 241 19.86 14.66 15.39
C PHE A 241 18.53 13.96 15.12
N SER A 242 17.70 14.56 14.26
CA SER A 242 16.42 14.00 13.80
C SER A 242 16.53 13.66 12.32
N PHE A 243 16.37 12.38 11.96
CA PHE A 243 16.49 11.94 10.56
C PHE A 243 15.39 12.58 9.68
N ALA A 244 14.13 12.47 10.12
CA ALA A 244 12.98 13.03 9.43
C ALA A 244 13.10 14.54 9.22
N ASP A 245 13.49 15.30 10.27
CA ASP A 245 13.58 16.76 10.14
C ASP A 245 14.76 17.21 9.27
N THR A 246 15.82 16.40 9.21
CA THR A 246 17.02 16.71 8.41
C THR A 246 16.84 16.38 6.93
N TYR A 247 16.29 15.20 6.63
CA TYR A 247 16.26 14.66 5.27
C TYR A 247 14.88 14.72 4.61
N GLY A 248 13.80 14.68 5.39
CA GLY A 248 12.41 14.70 4.91
C GLY A 248 11.52 15.69 5.66
N PRO A 249 11.88 17.00 5.71
CA PRO A 249 11.10 18.00 6.42
C PRO A 249 9.67 18.06 5.85
N ALA A 250 8.68 18.13 6.75
CA ALA A 250 7.26 18.08 6.41
C ALA A 250 6.54 19.36 6.86
N ASP A 251 5.63 19.87 6.03
CA ASP A 251 4.71 20.93 6.39
C ASP A 251 3.33 20.37 6.79
N GLY A 252 2.39 21.26 7.12
CA GLY A 252 1.02 20.87 7.50
C GLY A 252 0.28 20.08 6.42
N ALA A 253 0.51 20.40 5.14
CA ALA A 253 -0.13 19.68 4.04
C ALA A 253 0.48 18.29 3.85
N THR A 254 1.80 18.14 3.99
CA THR A 254 2.48 16.84 4.01
C THR A 254 1.94 15.96 5.12
N VAL A 255 1.87 16.48 6.36
CA VAL A 255 1.36 15.73 7.52
C VAL A 255 -0.11 15.33 7.30
N ARG A 256 -0.95 16.24 6.80
CA ARG A 256 -2.35 15.94 6.51
C ARG A 256 -2.55 14.93 5.37
N GLY A 257 -1.69 14.93 4.36
CA GLY A 257 -1.73 13.92 3.29
C GLY A 257 -1.10 12.57 3.66
N CYS A 258 -0.29 12.52 4.71
CA CYS A 258 0.52 11.34 5.06
C CYS A 258 0.18 10.79 6.43
N ASP A 259 0.64 11.46 7.48
CA ASP A 259 0.47 11.01 8.87
C ASP A 259 -1.00 10.95 9.30
N ALA A 260 -1.92 11.66 8.65
CA ALA A 260 -3.36 11.49 8.86
C ALA A 260 -3.81 10.02 8.64
N ARG A 261 -3.27 9.34 7.62
CA ARG A 261 -3.60 7.93 7.34
C ARG A 261 -3.14 7.01 8.47
N VAL A 262 -1.92 7.24 8.94
CA VAL A 262 -1.36 6.50 10.07
C VAL A 262 -2.15 6.81 11.35
N TRP A 263 -2.57 8.07 11.53
CA TRP A 263 -3.44 8.48 12.62
C TRP A 263 -4.77 7.75 12.58
N SER A 264 -5.41 7.56 11.41
CA SER A 264 -6.67 6.80 11.33
C SER A 264 -6.51 5.37 11.86
N PHE A 265 -5.40 4.72 11.48
CA PHE A 265 -5.08 3.37 11.96
C PHE A 265 -4.86 3.33 13.47
N PHE A 266 -4.07 4.27 14.00
CA PHE A 266 -3.83 4.36 15.43
C PHE A 266 -5.12 4.73 16.18
N ASN A 267 -5.90 5.67 15.70
CA ASN A 267 -7.17 6.07 16.31
C ASN A 267 -8.14 4.90 16.42
N ARG A 268 -8.13 3.99 15.45
CA ARG A 268 -8.94 2.77 15.49
C ARG A 268 -8.40 1.73 16.47
N TYR A 269 -7.08 1.56 16.63
CA TYR A 269 -6.49 0.39 17.29
C TYR A 269 -5.47 0.62 18.41
N ALA A 270 -5.06 1.85 18.70
CA ALA A 270 -4.15 2.16 19.79
C ALA A 270 -4.84 1.99 21.16
N GLU A 271 -4.07 1.55 22.17
CA GLU A 271 -4.47 1.52 23.59
C GLU A 271 -4.67 2.93 24.15
N GLU A 272 -3.85 3.87 23.69
CA GLU A 272 -3.95 5.28 24.06
C GLU A 272 -4.99 6.03 23.24
N ASP A 273 -5.51 7.13 23.80
CA ASP A 273 -6.40 8.04 23.08
C ASP A 273 -5.61 8.87 22.06
N MET A 274 -5.88 8.62 20.78
CA MET A 274 -5.25 9.30 19.65
C MET A 274 -5.92 10.62 19.28
N SER A 275 -7.06 10.98 19.89
CA SER A 275 -7.71 12.27 19.66
C SER A 275 -6.78 13.45 19.99
N LYS A 276 -5.87 13.26 20.96
CA LYS A 276 -4.84 14.24 21.34
C LYS A 276 -3.84 14.58 20.22
N TYR A 277 -3.80 13.80 19.14
CA TYR A 277 -2.96 14.02 17.95
C TYR A 277 -3.77 14.42 16.71
N LEU A 278 -5.07 14.68 16.84
CA LEU A 278 -5.91 15.07 15.70
C LEU A 278 -5.46 16.40 15.09
N ASP A 279 -5.03 17.37 15.92
CA ASP A 279 -4.51 18.66 15.45
C ASP A 279 -3.20 18.51 14.65
N TYR A 280 -2.34 17.58 15.04
CA TYR A 280 -1.18 17.16 14.26
C TYR A 280 -1.60 16.51 12.95
N ALA A 281 -2.49 15.51 12.98
CA ALA A 281 -2.99 14.82 11.79
C ALA A 281 -3.67 15.77 10.78
N LEU A 282 -4.33 16.83 11.26
CA LEU A 282 -4.91 17.88 10.41
C LEU A 282 -3.89 18.91 9.89
N GLY A 283 -2.61 18.77 10.25
CA GLY A 283 -1.54 19.66 9.84
C GLY A 283 -1.50 21.01 10.58
N HIS A 284 -2.26 21.16 11.67
CA HIS A 284 -2.36 22.41 12.42
C HIS A 284 -1.30 22.57 13.51
N ASN A 285 -0.79 21.47 14.07
CA ASN A 285 0.19 21.49 15.15
C ASN A 285 1.36 20.51 14.92
N LEU A 286 2.34 20.93 14.12
CA LEU A 286 3.52 20.12 13.78
C LEU A 286 4.46 19.82 14.97
N LYS A 287 4.26 20.48 16.12
CA LYS A 287 5.07 20.28 17.33
C LYS A 287 4.58 19.08 18.14
N ASN A 288 3.29 18.75 18.07
CA ASN A 288 2.69 17.63 18.79
C ASN A 288 2.76 16.34 17.95
N ARG A 289 3.98 15.91 17.61
CA ARG A 289 4.17 14.79 16.68
C ARG A 289 3.63 13.48 17.24
N MET A 290 2.96 12.73 16.38
CA MET A 290 2.47 11.39 16.67
C MET A 290 3.65 10.39 16.80
N PRO A 291 3.63 9.46 17.77
CA PRO A 291 4.70 8.49 17.96
C PRO A 291 4.88 7.56 16.75
N LEU A 292 6.11 7.04 16.54
CA LEU A 292 6.43 6.13 15.43
C LEU A 292 5.55 4.86 15.45
N TYR A 293 5.31 4.33 16.64
CA TYR A 293 4.49 3.14 16.92
C TYR A 293 3.69 3.32 18.20
N VAL A 294 2.57 2.59 18.31
CA VAL A 294 1.67 2.61 19.48
C VAL A 294 1.28 1.19 19.87
N LYS A 295 1.00 0.97 21.14
CA LYS A 295 0.57 -0.35 21.62
C LYS A 295 -0.85 -0.64 21.17
N ALA A 296 -1.11 -1.84 20.68
CA ALA A 296 -2.45 -2.20 20.22
C ALA A 296 -3.40 -2.46 21.42
N LYS A 297 -4.60 -1.87 21.40
CA LYS A 297 -5.63 -2.10 22.45
C LYS A 297 -6.24 -3.49 22.43
N ARG A 298 -6.13 -4.18 21.28
CA ARG A 298 -6.54 -5.56 21.07
C ARG A 298 -5.68 -6.19 19.99
N LYS A 299 -5.64 -7.51 19.98
CA LYS A 299 -5.00 -8.28 18.91
C LYS A 299 -5.75 -8.10 17.58
N LEU A 300 -5.00 -8.06 16.48
CA LEU A 300 -5.48 -7.85 15.11
C LEU A 300 -5.28 -9.12 14.27
N GLY A 301 -6.29 -9.49 13.49
CA GLY A 301 -6.16 -10.51 12.44
C GLY A 301 -5.94 -9.90 11.05
N VAL A 302 -5.63 -10.74 10.07
CA VAL A 302 -5.48 -10.33 8.66
C VAL A 302 -6.69 -9.50 8.19
N LYS A 303 -7.91 -9.87 8.61
CA LYS A 303 -9.12 -9.13 8.24
C LYS A 303 -9.15 -7.71 8.82
N ASP A 304 -8.70 -7.51 10.05
CA ASP A 304 -8.65 -6.18 10.67
C ASP A 304 -7.69 -5.26 9.90
N VAL A 305 -6.54 -5.79 9.47
CA VAL A 305 -5.54 -5.08 8.67
C VAL A 305 -6.09 -4.79 7.27
N ALA A 306 -6.72 -5.78 6.63
CA ALA A 306 -7.34 -5.64 5.32
C ALA A 306 -8.52 -4.66 5.33
N ASP A 307 -9.26 -4.55 6.43
CA ASP A 307 -10.32 -3.54 6.60
C ASP A 307 -9.74 -2.14 6.80
N MET A 308 -8.61 -2.03 7.51
CA MET A 308 -7.93 -0.75 7.64
C MET A 308 -7.33 -0.26 6.31
N MET A 309 -6.84 -1.17 5.46
CA MET A 309 -6.39 -0.81 4.10
C MET A 309 -7.52 -0.23 3.22
N ARG A 310 -8.77 -0.31 3.68
CA ARG A 310 -9.99 0.17 3.00
C ARG A 310 -10.56 1.45 3.60
N ASP A 311 -9.85 2.05 4.54
CA ASP A 311 -10.31 3.21 5.28
C ASP A 311 -10.30 4.49 4.44
N HIS A 312 -11.39 5.25 4.54
CA HIS A 312 -11.55 6.62 4.02
C HIS A 312 -11.91 7.60 5.12
N TYR A 313 -11.40 7.36 6.34
CA TYR A 313 -11.64 8.17 7.52
C TYR A 313 -13.09 8.18 8.03
N GLU A 314 -13.91 7.18 7.67
CA GLU A 314 -15.33 7.15 8.04
C GLU A 314 -15.53 7.23 9.57
N GLY A 315 -16.38 8.17 9.98
CA GLY A 315 -16.65 8.46 11.39
C GLY A 315 -15.64 9.38 12.09
N THR A 316 -14.74 10.04 11.34
CA THR A 316 -13.79 11.02 11.88
C THR A 316 -14.04 12.43 11.33
N ALA A 317 -13.23 13.41 11.74
CA ALA A 317 -13.26 14.77 11.20
C ALA A 317 -12.86 14.86 9.70
N MET A 318 -12.24 13.81 9.17
CA MET A 318 -11.73 13.72 7.79
C MET A 318 -12.65 12.87 6.88
N ASP A 319 -13.85 12.51 7.36
CA ASP A 319 -14.80 11.66 6.65
C ASP A 319 -15.34 12.32 5.36
N MET A 320 -14.86 11.84 4.22
CA MET A 320 -15.22 12.35 2.90
C MET A 320 -16.66 12.02 2.46
N THR A 321 -17.47 11.34 3.29
CA THR A 321 -18.90 11.13 3.00
C THR A 321 -19.80 12.26 3.55
N LYS A 322 -19.24 13.21 4.30
CA LYS A 322 -19.98 14.22 5.07
C LYS A 322 -20.19 15.55 4.37
N ASP A 323 -19.74 15.70 3.13
CA ASP A 323 -19.93 16.90 2.32
C ASP A 323 -20.51 16.57 0.93
N ILE A 324 -20.86 17.61 0.18
CA ILE A 324 -21.52 17.49 -1.13
C ILE A 324 -20.62 16.85 -2.21
N GLY A 325 -19.30 16.85 -2.02
CA GLY A 325 -18.33 16.18 -2.89
C GLY A 325 -18.52 14.65 -2.93
N ALA A 326 -19.20 14.06 -1.94
CA ALA A 326 -19.61 12.66 -1.98
C ALA A 326 -20.77 12.39 -2.98
N GLY A 327 -21.36 13.45 -3.52
CA GLY A 327 -22.45 13.40 -4.47
C GLY A 327 -23.72 12.76 -3.91
N GLY A 328 -24.59 12.34 -4.82
CA GLY A 328 -25.89 11.75 -4.48
C GLY A 328 -25.83 10.34 -3.90
N ASN A 329 -24.64 9.71 -3.83
CA ASN A 329 -24.48 8.29 -3.47
C ASN A 329 -23.34 8.03 -2.46
N ALA A 330 -22.99 9.04 -1.65
CA ALA A 330 -22.00 8.96 -0.57
C ALA A 330 -20.65 8.35 -0.99
N LEU A 331 -20.11 8.79 -2.13
CA LEU A 331 -18.81 8.36 -2.64
C LEU A 331 -17.68 8.88 -1.72
N PRO A 332 -16.86 8.02 -1.09
CA PRO A 332 -15.79 8.45 -0.19
C PRO A 332 -14.49 8.81 -0.94
N TYR A 333 -14.59 9.26 -2.20
CA TYR A 333 -13.44 9.59 -3.04
C TYR A 333 -13.53 11.02 -3.57
N ARG A 334 -12.36 11.59 -3.85
CA ARG A 334 -12.21 12.88 -4.54
C ARG A 334 -11.29 12.69 -5.74
N TRP A 335 -11.83 12.95 -6.92
CA TRP A 335 -11.05 12.90 -8.16
C TRP A 335 -10.01 14.01 -8.13
N ARG A 336 -8.78 13.69 -8.55
CA ARG A 336 -7.67 14.66 -8.52
C ARG A 336 -7.96 15.87 -9.44
N PRO A 337 -7.45 17.07 -9.10
CA PRO A 337 -6.47 17.40 -8.06
C PRO A 337 -7.02 17.33 -6.63
N MET A 338 -6.13 17.11 -5.64
CA MET A 338 -6.54 17.04 -4.23
C MET A 338 -6.83 18.42 -3.62
N GLY A 339 -6.36 19.51 -4.22
CA GLY A 339 -6.65 20.87 -3.76
C GLY A 339 -7.47 21.66 -4.78
N PHE A 340 -8.19 22.67 -4.31
CA PHE A 340 -8.96 23.60 -5.12
C PHE A 340 -9.02 24.99 -4.48
N GLU A 341 -9.41 26.00 -5.26
CA GLU A 341 -9.51 27.39 -4.82
C GLU A 341 -10.93 27.93 -5.08
N VAL A 342 -11.49 28.64 -4.12
CA VAL A 342 -12.77 29.35 -4.24
C VAL A 342 -12.61 30.70 -3.54
N ASP A 343 -12.99 31.78 -4.23
CA ASP A 343 -12.94 33.15 -3.69
C ASP A 343 -11.56 33.58 -3.15
N GLY A 344 -10.48 33.06 -3.74
CA GLY A 344 -9.10 33.34 -3.33
C GLY A 344 -8.59 32.49 -2.15
N GLU A 345 -9.44 31.63 -1.57
CA GLU A 345 -9.10 30.74 -0.47
C GLU A 345 -8.83 29.31 -0.96
N LYS A 346 -7.84 28.65 -0.36
CA LYS A 346 -7.40 27.30 -0.74
C LYS A 346 -8.01 26.25 0.16
N TYR A 347 -8.46 25.17 -0.47
CA TYR A 347 -9.07 24.02 0.17
C TYR A 347 -8.37 22.73 -0.28
N ILE A 348 -8.48 21.69 0.55
CA ILE A 348 -7.91 20.37 0.26
C ILE A 348 -8.93 19.27 0.55
N ASN A 349 -8.81 18.20 -0.22
CA ASN A 349 -9.45 16.92 -0.02
C ASN A 349 -8.46 15.95 0.64
N GLU A 350 -8.99 15.03 1.44
CA GLU A 350 -8.15 14.09 2.19
C GLU A 350 -7.54 13.01 1.30
N ARG A 351 -6.31 12.61 1.62
CA ARG A 351 -5.72 11.37 1.11
C ARG A 351 -6.10 10.25 2.10
N ALA A 352 -7.11 9.44 1.77
CA ALA A 352 -7.54 8.23 2.49
C ALA A 352 -6.49 7.10 2.49
N ILE A 353 -6.67 5.94 3.12
CA ILE A 353 -5.74 4.81 2.90
C ILE A 353 -6.07 4.13 1.56
N ALA A 354 -7.34 3.80 1.36
CA ALA A 354 -7.83 3.34 0.07
C ALA A 354 -7.87 4.48 -0.95
N THR A 355 -7.66 4.14 -2.22
CA THR A 355 -7.68 5.10 -3.33
C THR A 355 -7.84 4.38 -4.67
N GLN A 356 -8.51 5.06 -5.58
CA GLN A 356 -8.74 4.66 -6.96
C GLN A 356 -7.48 4.46 -7.82
N GLN A 357 -6.30 4.84 -7.31
CA GLN A 357 -5.04 4.81 -8.04
C GLN A 357 -4.14 3.64 -7.61
N THR A 358 -4.68 2.66 -6.87
CA THR A 358 -3.92 1.48 -6.42
C THR A 358 -3.65 0.55 -7.59
N GLY A 359 -2.38 0.27 -7.88
CA GLY A 359 -2.03 -0.79 -8.84
C GLY A 359 -2.31 -2.16 -8.23
N PHE A 360 -1.72 -2.40 -7.05
CA PHE A 360 -1.95 -3.59 -6.24
C PHE A 360 -1.83 -3.27 -4.76
N TRP A 361 -2.35 -4.16 -3.92
CA TRP A 361 -2.16 -4.08 -2.48
C TRP A 361 -2.15 -5.48 -1.85
N PHE A 362 -1.60 -5.58 -0.64
CA PHE A 362 -1.54 -6.85 0.07
C PHE A 362 -1.55 -6.72 1.59
N VAL A 363 -1.74 -7.87 2.24
CA VAL A 363 -1.31 -8.16 3.62
C VAL A 363 -0.40 -9.39 3.57
N GLY A 364 0.88 -9.22 3.89
CA GLY A 364 1.82 -10.34 4.01
C GLY A 364 1.87 -10.81 5.45
N GLU A 365 1.64 -12.10 5.67
CA GLU A 365 1.51 -12.70 6.99
C GLU A 365 2.64 -13.73 7.22
N ALA A 366 3.61 -13.36 8.04
CA ALA A 366 4.70 -14.24 8.49
C ALA A 366 4.29 -14.92 9.80
N ARG A 367 4.23 -16.26 9.80
CA ARG A 367 3.65 -17.07 10.89
C ARG A 367 4.77 -17.84 11.61
N PRO A 368 5.38 -17.28 12.69
CA PRO A 368 6.56 -17.86 13.36
C PRO A 368 6.40 -19.31 13.82
N ASN A 369 5.21 -19.69 14.25
CA ASN A 369 4.93 -21.03 14.77
C ASN A 369 4.64 -22.06 13.66
N ILE A 370 4.78 -21.67 12.39
CA ILE A 370 4.50 -22.50 11.22
C ILE A 370 5.76 -22.59 10.34
N PRO A 371 6.21 -23.80 9.95
CA PRO A 371 7.39 -23.98 9.11
C PRO A 371 7.33 -23.24 7.78
N ASP A 372 8.47 -22.77 7.27
CA ASP A 372 8.59 -21.93 6.07
C ASP A 372 7.86 -22.47 4.83
N GLN A 373 7.80 -23.79 4.67
CA GLN A 373 7.12 -24.44 3.55
C GLN A 373 5.61 -24.15 3.51
N ILE A 374 5.02 -23.73 4.62
CA ILE A 374 3.59 -23.42 4.73
C ILE A 374 3.33 -22.08 5.43
N GLY A 375 4.28 -21.53 6.18
CA GLY A 375 4.04 -20.41 7.09
C GLY A 375 3.79 -19.06 6.44
N GLY A 376 4.35 -18.80 5.26
CA GLY A 376 4.14 -17.51 4.58
C GLY A 376 2.86 -17.48 3.76
N ILE A 377 1.92 -16.60 4.11
CA ILE A 377 0.74 -16.31 3.29
C ILE A 377 0.82 -14.87 2.79
N PHE A 378 0.82 -14.72 1.47
CA PHE A 378 0.74 -13.45 0.79
C PHE A 378 -0.71 -13.21 0.34
N TRP A 379 -1.47 -12.44 1.12
CA TRP A 379 -2.84 -12.06 0.78
C TRP A 379 -2.79 -10.91 -0.22
N PHE A 380 -3.07 -11.18 -1.49
CA PHE A 380 -2.81 -10.25 -2.60
C PHE A 380 -4.09 -9.84 -3.33
N ALA A 381 -4.13 -8.58 -3.77
CA ALA A 381 -5.19 -8.02 -4.58
C ALA A 381 -4.66 -6.96 -5.54
N VAL A 382 -5.46 -6.67 -6.57
CA VAL A 382 -5.19 -5.68 -7.61
C VAL A 382 -6.29 -4.64 -7.61
N ASP A 383 -5.96 -3.41 -8.02
CA ASP A 383 -6.86 -2.24 -7.97
C ASP A 383 -7.21 -1.77 -6.54
N ASP A 384 -8.09 -0.78 -6.41
CA ASP A 384 -8.52 -0.16 -5.14
C ASP A 384 -8.94 -1.20 -4.09
N ALA A 385 -8.33 -1.12 -2.90
CA ALA A 385 -8.61 -2.00 -1.78
C ALA A 385 -10.09 -2.05 -1.37
N ALA A 386 -10.82 -0.94 -1.44
CA ALA A 386 -12.21 -0.89 -0.99
C ALA A 386 -13.15 -1.74 -1.85
N THR A 387 -12.82 -1.92 -3.13
CA THR A 387 -13.63 -2.64 -4.13
C THR A 387 -13.00 -3.93 -4.62
N SER A 388 -11.82 -4.31 -4.11
CA SER A 388 -11.09 -5.51 -4.52
C SER A 388 -10.96 -6.56 -3.39
N PRO A 389 -10.99 -7.86 -3.74
CA PRO A 389 -10.86 -8.98 -2.79
C PRO A 389 -9.41 -9.45 -2.64
N LEU A 390 -9.03 -9.89 -1.44
CA LEU A 390 -7.77 -10.58 -1.22
C LEU A 390 -7.81 -12.05 -1.71
N THR A 391 -6.75 -12.47 -2.40
CA THR A 391 -6.45 -13.88 -2.73
C THR A 391 -5.28 -14.36 -1.87
N PRO A 392 -5.41 -15.46 -1.11
CA PRO A 392 -4.27 -16.04 -0.41
C PRO A 392 -3.33 -16.77 -1.38
N VAL A 393 -2.04 -16.46 -1.31
CA VAL A 393 -0.99 -17.16 -2.05
C VAL A 393 0.08 -17.64 -1.07
N TYR A 394 0.32 -18.94 -1.01
CA TYR A 394 1.42 -19.47 -0.20
C TYR A 394 2.77 -19.10 -0.83
N THR A 395 3.74 -18.68 -0.01
CA THR A 395 5.07 -18.31 -0.51
C THR A 395 5.89 -19.50 -1.01
N SER A 396 5.47 -20.74 -0.69
CA SER A 396 6.01 -21.98 -1.25
C SER A 396 5.40 -22.36 -2.61
N SER A 397 4.43 -21.59 -3.10
CA SER A 397 3.88 -21.79 -4.43
C SER A 397 4.97 -21.64 -5.49
N THR A 398 4.98 -22.55 -6.47
CA THR A 398 5.92 -22.53 -7.59
C THR A 398 5.28 -22.00 -8.88
N ALA A 399 4.05 -21.50 -8.80
CA ALA A 399 3.37 -20.81 -9.90
C ALA A 399 2.39 -19.76 -9.35
N ILE A 400 1.93 -18.89 -10.24
CA ILE A 400 0.87 -17.92 -9.99
C ILE A 400 -0.22 -18.08 -11.05
N SER A 401 -1.42 -17.57 -10.78
CA SER A 401 -2.48 -17.55 -11.79
C SER A 401 -2.14 -16.63 -12.95
N ASP A 402 -2.39 -17.09 -14.18
CA ASP A 402 -2.25 -16.29 -15.39
C ASP A 402 -3.12 -15.03 -15.38
N ASN A 403 -4.22 -15.00 -14.62
CA ASN A 403 -5.09 -13.82 -14.53
C ASN A 403 -4.39 -12.63 -13.83
N TYR A 404 -3.30 -12.88 -13.11
CA TYR A 404 -2.52 -11.85 -12.40
C TYR A 404 -1.13 -11.60 -12.98
N ARG A 405 -0.68 -12.39 -13.98
CA ARG A 405 0.73 -12.33 -14.41
C ARG A 405 1.06 -11.04 -15.15
N LEU A 406 2.35 -10.71 -15.10
CA LEU A 406 2.93 -9.69 -15.98
C LEU A 406 2.69 -10.02 -17.46
N GLY A 407 2.38 -8.98 -18.25
CA GLY A 407 2.09 -9.10 -19.69
C GLY A 407 0.69 -9.63 -20.02
N ASN A 408 -0.22 -9.76 -19.05
CA ASN A 408 -1.64 -10.02 -19.31
C ASN A 408 -2.41 -8.69 -19.28
N GLY A 409 -2.22 -7.85 -20.30
CA GLY A 409 -2.68 -6.45 -20.35
C GLY A 409 -1.62 -5.46 -19.88
N SER A 410 -1.93 -4.17 -19.93
CA SER A 410 -1.09 -3.07 -19.46
C SER A 410 -1.96 -1.87 -19.07
N MET A 411 -1.40 -0.74 -18.62
CA MET A 411 -2.19 0.49 -18.44
C MET A 411 -2.78 1.06 -19.74
N LEU A 412 -2.32 0.59 -20.90
CA LEU A 412 -2.73 1.09 -22.22
C LEU A 412 -3.57 0.06 -23.01
N GLU A 413 -3.57 -1.20 -22.57
CA GLU A 413 -4.20 -2.30 -23.31
C GLU A 413 -5.11 -3.13 -22.39
N TYR A 414 -6.38 -3.19 -22.76
CA TYR A 414 -7.37 -4.04 -22.10
C TYR A 414 -7.09 -5.53 -22.36
N SER A 415 -7.23 -6.34 -21.32
CA SER A 415 -7.22 -7.79 -21.43
C SER A 415 -8.48 -8.39 -20.78
N PRO A 416 -9.27 -9.21 -21.50
CA PRO A 416 -10.45 -9.86 -20.95
C PRO A 416 -10.13 -11.00 -19.98
N THR A 417 -8.86 -11.38 -19.86
CA THR A 417 -8.37 -12.42 -18.94
C THR A 417 -7.57 -11.81 -17.78
N SER A 418 -7.58 -10.49 -17.61
CA SER A 418 -6.86 -9.82 -16.51
C SER A 418 -7.73 -9.61 -15.29
N MET A 419 -7.22 -10.01 -14.12
CA MET A 419 -7.85 -9.71 -12.84
C MET A 419 -7.86 -8.19 -12.57
N PHE A 420 -6.79 -7.47 -12.94
CA PHE A 420 -6.73 -6.01 -12.76
C PHE A 420 -7.88 -5.32 -13.50
N TRP A 421 -8.13 -5.73 -14.75
CA TRP A 421 -9.16 -5.12 -15.57
C TRP A 421 -10.59 -5.46 -15.14
N ILE A 422 -10.88 -6.71 -14.75
CA ILE A 422 -12.23 -7.04 -14.24
C ILE A 422 -12.51 -6.37 -12.90
N THR A 423 -11.48 -6.18 -12.06
CA THR A 423 -11.63 -5.45 -10.78
C THR A 423 -11.88 -3.97 -11.04
N ASN A 424 -11.15 -3.36 -11.98
CA ASN A 424 -11.39 -1.98 -12.42
C ASN A 424 -12.82 -1.77 -12.95
N ARG A 425 -13.37 -2.70 -13.72
CA ARG A 425 -14.76 -2.62 -14.19
C ARG A 425 -15.75 -2.55 -13.03
N ILE A 426 -15.57 -3.42 -12.03
CA ILE A 426 -16.41 -3.44 -10.83
C ILE A 426 -16.24 -2.16 -10.00
N ALA A 427 -15.01 -1.69 -9.82
CA ALA A 427 -14.70 -0.46 -9.08
C ALA A 427 -15.40 0.75 -9.74
N GLN A 428 -15.25 0.91 -11.06
CA GLN A 428 -15.90 1.97 -11.82
C GLN A 428 -17.42 1.95 -11.69
N PHE A 429 -18.02 0.75 -11.67
CA PHE A 429 -19.45 0.62 -11.46
C PHE A 429 -19.86 0.97 -10.02
N ALA A 430 -19.05 0.56 -9.04
CA ALA A 430 -19.25 0.89 -7.63
C ALA A 430 -19.17 2.41 -7.36
N TYR A 431 -18.20 3.10 -7.96
CA TYR A 431 -18.01 4.55 -7.76
C TYR A 431 -19.24 5.38 -8.15
N LEU A 432 -20.05 4.93 -9.10
CA LEU A 432 -21.25 5.68 -9.52
C LEU A 432 -22.32 5.73 -8.42
N ARG A 433 -22.46 4.65 -7.65
CA ARG A 433 -23.52 4.48 -6.62
C ARG A 433 -23.01 3.76 -5.38
N TYR A 434 -22.00 4.33 -4.73
CA TYR A 434 -21.18 3.66 -3.73
C TYR A 434 -21.97 3.13 -2.51
N ASN A 435 -22.90 3.91 -1.97
CA ASN A 435 -23.80 3.50 -0.89
C ASN A 435 -24.79 2.36 -1.26
N HIS A 436 -24.85 1.95 -2.52
CA HIS A 436 -25.64 0.82 -3.00
C HIS A 436 -24.75 -0.29 -3.55
N ILE A 437 -24.09 0.00 -4.68
CA ILE A 437 -23.25 -0.95 -5.42
C ILE A 437 -21.97 -1.25 -4.63
N GLY A 438 -21.28 -0.22 -4.14
CA GLY A 438 -20.07 -0.38 -3.33
C GLY A 438 -20.34 -1.18 -2.04
N THR A 439 -21.47 -0.95 -1.39
CA THR A 439 -21.90 -1.73 -0.20
C THR A 439 -22.11 -3.21 -0.54
N GLU A 440 -22.72 -3.52 -1.68
CA GLU A 440 -22.91 -4.91 -2.11
C GLU A 440 -21.59 -5.59 -2.50
N VAL A 441 -20.73 -4.88 -3.22
CA VAL A 441 -19.37 -5.35 -3.54
C VAL A 441 -18.60 -5.64 -2.24
N ARG A 442 -18.65 -4.73 -1.25
CA ARG A 442 -18.04 -4.93 0.07
C ARG A 442 -18.53 -6.20 0.76
N SER A 443 -19.84 -6.44 0.77
CA SER A 443 -20.43 -7.66 1.36
C SER A 443 -19.95 -8.95 0.67
N ILE A 444 -19.78 -8.92 -0.65
CA ILE A 444 -19.30 -10.07 -1.43
C ILE A 444 -17.80 -10.32 -1.18
N ILE A 445 -17.01 -9.25 -1.04
CA ILE A 445 -15.60 -9.32 -0.62
C ILE A 445 -15.50 -9.93 0.78
N ASP A 446 -16.27 -9.43 1.75
CA ASP A 446 -16.25 -9.96 3.12
C ASP A 446 -16.57 -11.45 3.18
N THR A 447 -17.55 -11.89 2.39
CA THR A 447 -17.91 -13.31 2.29
C THR A 447 -16.76 -14.13 1.70
N HIS A 448 -16.15 -13.64 0.63
CA HIS A 448 -15.02 -14.30 -0.01
C HIS A 448 -13.80 -14.42 0.93
N GLU A 449 -13.41 -13.33 1.59
CA GLU A 449 -12.21 -13.31 2.42
C GLU A 449 -12.36 -14.23 3.65
N LYS A 450 -13.55 -14.26 4.28
CA LYS A 450 -13.85 -15.20 5.36
C LYS A 450 -13.78 -16.65 4.90
N GLU A 451 -14.29 -16.95 3.70
CA GLU A 451 -14.17 -18.27 3.09
C GLU A 451 -12.70 -18.65 2.85
N MET A 452 -11.90 -17.71 2.32
CA MET A 452 -10.47 -17.95 2.06
C MET A 452 -9.68 -18.19 3.35
N MET A 453 -9.95 -17.43 4.43
CA MET A 453 -9.33 -17.67 5.74
C MET A 453 -9.63 -19.07 6.27
N LYS A 454 -10.87 -19.55 6.09
CA LYS A 454 -11.23 -20.93 6.45
C LYS A 454 -10.49 -21.95 5.59
N ARG A 455 -10.45 -21.76 4.27
CA ARG A 455 -9.78 -22.68 3.33
C ARG A 455 -8.26 -22.70 3.53
N VAL A 456 -7.64 -21.58 3.91
CA VAL A 456 -6.22 -21.53 4.32
C VAL A 456 -6.00 -22.42 5.55
N ALA A 457 -6.81 -22.27 6.61
CA ALA A 457 -6.69 -23.10 7.81
C ALA A 457 -6.89 -24.61 7.53
N GLU A 458 -7.85 -24.97 6.66
CA GLU A 458 -8.04 -26.36 6.22
C GLU A 458 -6.85 -26.89 5.40
N THR A 459 -6.24 -26.04 4.58
CA THR A 459 -5.06 -26.38 3.78
C THR A 459 -3.82 -26.52 4.66
N ASP A 460 -3.64 -25.66 5.66
CA ASP A 460 -2.55 -25.74 6.65
C ASP A 460 -2.59 -27.07 7.42
N GLN A 461 -3.78 -27.54 7.80
CA GLN A 461 -3.94 -28.83 8.48
C GLN A 461 -3.47 -29.98 7.59
N LYS A 462 -3.95 -30.05 6.34
CA LYS A 462 -3.53 -31.07 5.36
C LYS A 462 -2.03 -31.00 5.07
N ALA A 463 -1.49 -29.79 4.88
CA ALA A 463 -0.08 -29.59 4.60
C ALA A 463 0.80 -29.97 5.79
N SER A 464 0.37 -29.70 7.03
CA SER A 464 1.07 -30.14 8.24
C SER A 464 1.19 -31.66 8.37
N GLU A 465 0.20 -32.42 7.87
CA GLU A 465 0.27 -33.88 7.79
C GLU A 465 1.30 -34.36 6.76
N PHE A 466 1.34 -33.73 5.58
CA PHE A 466 2.32 -34.04 4.54
C PHE A 466 3.73 -33.64 4.93
N LEU A 467 3.93 -32.55 5.68
CA LEU A 467 5.26 -32.08 6.05
C LEU A 467 6.08 -33.14 6.81
N LYS A 468 5.42 -34.06 7.52
CA LYS A 468 6.07 -35.16 8.25
C LYS A 468 6.30 -36.41 7.40
N LYS A 469 5.47 -36.65 6.39
CA LYS A 469 5.38 -37.93 5.67
C LYS A 469 5.85 -37.88 4.22
N SER A 470 5.59 -36.75 3.56
CA SER A 470 5.81 -36.51 2.13
C SER A 470 6.04 -35.01 1.87
N PRO A 471 7.14 -34.41 2.37
CA PRO A 471 7.41 -32.97 2.23
C PRO A 471 7.41 -32.48 0.78
N GLU A 472 7.75 -33.35 -0.18
CA GLU A 472 7.71 -33.07 -1.62
C GLU A 472 6.30 -32.76 -2.15
N ARG A 473 5.25 -33.11 -1.42
CA ARG A 473 3.85 -32.81 -1.77
C ARG A 473 3.40 -31.41 -1.34
N ILE A 474 4.19 -30.70 -0.53
CA ILE A 474 3.80 -29.37 -0.02
C ILE A 474 3.70 -28.36 -1.16
N ALA A 475 4.75 -28.20 -1.96
CA ALA A 475 4.77 -27.22 -3.05
C ALA A 475 3.65 -27.47 -4.08
N PRO A 476 3.39 -28.71 -4.56
CA PRO A 476 2.23 -28.98 -5.41
C PRO A 476 0.89 -28.61 -4.76
N LEU A 477 0.67 -29.00 -3.49
CA LEU A 477 -0.56 -28.69 -2.76
C LEU A 477 -0.79 -27.19 -2.61
N THR A 478 0.24 -26.44 -2.19
CA THR A 478 0.14 -24.99 -1.97
C THR A 478 0.01 -24.23 -3.28
N THR A 479 0.67 -24.71 -4.34
CA THR A 479 0.53 -24.16 -5.70
C THR A 479 -0.88 -24.38 -6.24
N GLU A 480 -1.41 -25.60 -6.15
CA GLU A 480 -2.77 -25.92 -6.60
C GLU A 480 -3.80 -25.07 -5.85
N PHE A 481 -3.70 -24.99 -4.52
CA PHE A 481 -4.56 -24.12 -3.72
C PHE A 481 -4.51 -22.66 -4.19
N SER A 482 -3.31 -22.10 -4.34
CA SER A 482 -3.13 -20.68 -4.62
C SER A 482 -3.62 -20.32 -6.03
N VAL A 483 -3.26 -21.13 -7.04
CA VAL A 483 -3.66 -20.91 -8.44
C VAL A 483 -5.16 -21.13 -8.62
N ASN A 484 -5.73 -22.18 -8.04
CA ASN A 484 -7.16 -22.46 -8.17
C ASN A 484 -8.01 -21.40 -7.47
N SER A 485 -7.63 -20.98 -6.26
CA SER A 485 -8.35 -19.92 -5.53
C SER A 485 -8.33 -18.60 -6.31
N ALA A 486 -7.20 -18.24 -6.92
CA ALA A 486 -7.08 -17.08 -7.80
C ALA A 486 -7.97 -17.18 -9.06
N ASN A 487 -7.99 -18.34 -9.71
CA ASN A 487 -8.80 -18.58 -10.92
C ASN A 487 -10.30 -18.60 -10.62
N GLU A 488 -10.71 -19.21 -9.50
CA GLU A 488 -12.07 -19.19 -9.00
C GLU A 488 -12.53 -17.76 -8.73
N LEU A 489 -11.66 -16.95 -8.13
CA LEU A 489 -11.95 -15.55 -7.84
C LEU A 489 -12.17 -14.74 -9.10
N PHE A 490 -11.29 -14.88 -10.09
CA PHE A 490 -11.46 -14.22 -11.39
C PHE A 490 -12.81 -14.56 -12.02
N ASN A 491 -13.21 -15.83 -12.02
CA ASN A 491 -14.52 -16.25 -12.55
C ASN A 491 -15.69 -15.71 -11.72
N LYS A 492 -15.54 -15.62 -10.39
CA LYS A 492 -16.52 -15.00 -9.50
C LYS A 492 -16.67 -13.50 -9.81
N TRP A 493 -15.58 -12.81 -10.11
CA TRP A 493 -15.58 -11.38 -10.46
C TRP A 493 -16.23 -11.13 -11.82
N LYS A 494 -16.01 -12.00 -12.81
CA LYS A 494 -16.75 -11.92 -14.09
C LYS A 494 -18.27 -12.05 -13.90
N LYS A 495 -18.71 -13.02 -13.10
CA LYS A 495 -20.14 -13.19 -12.78
C LYS A 495 -20.69 -12.01 -11.98
N LEU A 496 -19.85 -11.40 -11.13
CA LEU A 496 -20.22 -10.21 -10.37
C LEU A 496 -20.44 -9.00 -11.30
N ASP A 497 -19.56 -8.76 -12.27
CA ASP A 497 -19.75 -7.70 -13.28
C ASP A 497 -21.08 -7.84 -14.02
N GLU A 498 -21.40 -9.05 -14.50
CA GLU A 498 -22.67 -9.36 -15.16
C GLU A 498 -23.88 -9.15 -14.22
N TYR A 499 -23.77 -9.64 -12.99
CA TYR A 499 -24.81 -9.51 -11.96
C TYR A 499 -25.11 -8.04 -11.63
N LEU A 500 -24.06 -7.24 -11.40
CA LEU A 500 -24.20 -5.83 -11.05
C LEU A 500 -24.85 -5.05 -12.18
N LEU A 501 -24.43 -5.29 -13.44
CA LEU A 501 -25.06 -4.70 -14.62
C LEU A 501 -26.56 -5.00 -14.63
N VAL A 502 -26.95 -6.27 -14.47
CA VAL A 502 -28.37 -6.64 -14.48
C VAL A 502 -29.11 -6.00 -13.31
N LYS A 503 -28.55 -6.01 -12.10
CA LYS A 503 -29.24 -5.53 -10.89
C LYS A 503 -29.47 -4.02 -10.90
N TYR A 504 -28.50 -3.25 -11.39
CA TYR A 504 -28.44 -1.79 -11.21
C TYR A 504 -28.59 -0.96 -12.49
N MET A 505 -28.94 -1.59 -13.62
CA MET A 505 -29.11 -0.88 -14.90
C MET A 505 -30.04 0.34 -14.80
N ASP A 506 -29.68 1.41 -15.52
CA ASP A 506 -30.44 2.65 -15.65
C ASP A 506 -30.76 3.37 -14.31
N GLY A 507 -29.93 3.15 -13.29
CA GLY A 507 -30.15 3.75 -11.97
C GLY A 507 -31.19 3.02 -11.11
N ASN A 508 -31.76 1.92 -11.62
CA ASN A 508 -32.74 1.11 -10.89
C ASN A 508 -32.08 0.19 -9.87
N THR A 509 -32.89 -0.51 -9.08
CA THR A 509 -32.47 -1.66 -8.28
C THR A 509 -33.50 -2.77 -8.41
N LYS A 510 -33.13 -3.85 -9.11
CA LYS A 510 -34.03 -4.99 -9.30
C LYS A 510 -34.23 -5.75 -7.99
N LYS A 511 -35.47 -6.15 -7.74
CA LYS A 511 -35.87 -6.87 -6.54
C LYS A 511 -35.38 -8.31 -6.58
N GLN A 512 -35.01 -8.84 -5.42
CA GLN A 512 -34.51 -10.20 -5.26
C GLN A 512 -35.33 -11.01 -4.25
N ASN A 513 -35.29 -12.33 -4.43
CA ASN A 513 -35.76 -13.31 -3.48
C ASN A 513 -34.75 -13.43 -2.30
N PRO A 514 -35.14 -14.05 -1.18
CA PRO A 514 -34.24 -14.26 -0.03
C PRO A 514 -32.96 -15.04 -0.37
N ASP A 515 -32.96 -15.86 -1.43
CA ASP A 515 -31.81 -16.61 -1.91
C ASP A 515 -30.87 -15.80 -2.84
N GLY A 516 -31.21 -14.55 -3.13
CA GLY A 516 -30.45 -13.68 -4.04
C GLY A 516 -30.82 -13.81 -5.52
N SER A 517 -31.72 -14.71 -5.91
CA SER A 517 -32.22 -14.75 -7.29
C SER A 517 -33.09 -13.53 -7.61
N PHE A 518 -33.11 -13.08 -8.87
CA PHE A 518 -33.99 -11.97 -9.27
C PHE A 518 -35.46 -12.38 -9.19
N LYS A 519 -36.28 -11.50 -8.62
CA LYS A 519 -37.74 -11.68 -8.64
C LYS A 519 -38.28 -11.52 -10.05
N ASN A 520 -39.29 -12.32 -10.34
CA ASN A 520 -40.11 -12.15 -11.54
C ASN A 520 -41.46 -11.49 -11.18
N ASN A 521 -42.22 -11.08 -12.18
CA ASN A 521 -43.48 -10.37 -11.99
C ASN A 521 -44.68 -11.28 -11.65
N GLY A 522 -44.45 -12.57 -11.42
CA GLY A 522 -45.49 -13.57 -11.16
C GLY A 522 -46.22 -14.11 -12.41
N HIS A 523 -45.96 -13.54 -13.58
CA HIS A 523 -46.63 -13.91 -14.84
C HIS A 523 -45.66 -14.41 -15.92
N SER A 524 -44.39 -14.04 -15.84
CA SER A 524 -43.31 -14.49 -16.73
C SER A 524 -42.05 -14.74 -15.91
N ASP A 525 -41.25 -15.73 -16.29
CA ASP A 525 -39.93 -16.04 -15.71
C ASP A 525 -38.83 -15.04 -16.12
N LYS A 526 -39.07 -14.21 -17.14
CA LYS A 526 -38.07 -13.30 -17.73
C LYS A 526 -38.32 -11.82 -17.46
N ILE A 527 -39.48 -11.47 -16.92
CA ILE A 527 -39.87 -10.07 -16.68
C ILE A 527 -39.83 -9.80 -15.17
N PRO A 528 -38.99 -8.86 -14.69
CA PRO A 528 -38.94 -8.50 -13.28
C PRO A 528 -40.18 -7.69 -12.88
N PRO A 529 -40.52 -7.62 -11.58
CA PRO A 529 -41.47 -6.63 -11.09
C PRO A 529 -40.87 -5.21 -11.23
N VAL A 530 -41.69 -4.18 -10.97
CA VAL A 530 -41.23 -2.78 -10.92
C VAL A 530 -40.04 -2.67 -9.94
N PRO A 531 -38.89 -2.13 -10.39
CA PRO A 531 -37.70 -2.02 -9.56
C PRO A 531 -37.86 -0.92 -8.50
N ASP A 532 -36.89 -0.84 -7.60
CA ASP A 532 -36.80 0.26 -6.65
C ASP A 532 -36.02 1.44 -7.26
N PHE A 533 -36.44 2.66 -6.90
CA PHE A 533 -35.83 3.94 -7.31
C PHE A 533 -35.27 4.65 -6.07
N PRO A 534 -34.08 4.27 -5.60
CA PRO A 534 -33.59 4.70 -4.26
C PRO A 534 -33.27 6.20 -4.16
N GLY A 535 -33.20 6.91 -5.28
CA GLY A 535 -32.96 8.36 -5.31
C GLY A 535 -31.55 8.72 -4.83
N TYR A 536 -31.44 9.89 -4.18
CA TYR A 536 -30.17 10.50 -3.77
C TYR A 536 -30.11 10.76 -2.26
N THR A 537 -28.91 10.99 -1.74
CA THR A 537 -28.67 11.42 -0.35
C THR A 537 -29.32 12.77 -0.03
N ASP A 538 -29.61 13.01 1.24
CA ASP A 538 -30.24 14.27 1.67
C ASP A 538 -29.31 15.48 1.55
N ILE A 539 -27.99 15.29 1.70
CA ILE A 539 -26.99 16.35 1.45
C ILE A 539 -27.11 16.82 -0.01
N TRP A 540 -27.20 15.87 -0.96
CA TRP A 540 -27.38 16.20 -2.37
C TRP A 540 -28.71 16.91 -2.64
N LYS A 541 -29.82 16.42 -2.08
CA LYS A 541 -31.15 17.05 -2.27
C LYS A 541 -31.16 18.49 -1.79
N LYS A 542 -30.53 18.77 -0.64
CA LYS A 542 -30.41 20.12 -0.09
C LYS A 542 -29.58 21.03 -1.02
N ALA A 543 -28.43 20.56 -1.47
CA ALA A 543 -27.59 21.32 -2.39
C ALA A 543 -28.30 21.61 -3.73
N VAL A 544 -29.05 20.65 -4.28
CA VAL A 544 -29.84 20.86 -5.49
C VAL A 544 -30.95 21.88 -5.27
N LYS A 545 -31.65 21.81 -4.14
CA LYS A 545 -32.66 22.83 -3.77
C LYS A 545 -32.03 24.22 -3.69
N GLU A 546 -30.91 24.36 -3.00
CA GLU A 546 -30.20 25.63 -2.82
C GLU A 546 -29.71 26.20 -4.16
N SER A 547 -29.11 25.34 -5.01
CA SER A 547 -28.60 25.74 -6.32
C SER A 547 -29.70 26.07 -7.33
N ALA A 548 -30.79 25.29 -7.35
CA ALA A 548 -31.85 25.44 -8.35
C ALA A 548 -32.91 26.49 -7.98
N GLY A 549 -33.04 26.85 -6.70
CA GLY A 549 -34.07 27.75 -6.20
C GLY A 549 -35.48 27.24 -6.52
N GLU A 550 -36.38 28.15 -6.91
CA GLU A 550 -37.79 27.82 -7.22
C GLU A 550 -37.97 26.98 -8.50
N ARG A 551 -36.95 26.85 -9.36
CA ARG A 551 -37.05 26.15 -10.65
C ARG A 551 -37.49 24.68 -10.53
N LEU A 552 -37.14 24.04 -9.41
CA LEU A 552 -37.46 22.62 -9.15
C LEU A 552 -38.55 22.45 -8.07
N ARG A 553 -39.22 23.52 -7.67
CA ARG A 553 -40.33 23.42 -6.71
C ARG A 553 -41.55 22.83 -7.42
N GLU A 554 -42.20 21.87 -6.77
CA GLU A 554 -43.46 21.32 -7.29
C GLU A 554 -44.52 22.44 -7.43
N PRO A 555 -45.28 22.48 -8.55
CA PRO A 555 -46.29 23.51 -8.81
C PRO A 555 -47.38 23.65 -7.75
#